data_AF-A0A834NXS3-F1
#
_entry.id   AF-A0A834NXS3-F1
#
_cell.length_a   1.000
_cell.length_b   1.000
_cell.length_c   1.000
_cell.angle_alpha   90.00
_cell.angle_beta   90.00
_cell.angle_gamma   90.00
#
_symmetry.space_group_name_H-M   'P 1'
#
loop_
_entity.id
_entity.type
_entity.pdbx_description
1 polymer ?
#
loop_
_entity_poly.entity_id
_entity_poly.type
_entity_poly.pdbx_seq_one_letter_code
_entity_poly.pdbx_strand_id
1 'polypeptide(L)'
;MGAPAGLKLNYAFNNMLGKFFLYHIHLWWTFLIFMTPVMDFAFEVLLLFGRLGITFQISIASDFLALISFHTYCIYVYAARLFNIQLNALISLFRLFLGKKKNPLRERVDSCQYKPDQLFVGTLLFTILLFLVPTTWVYYTVFTTFRLLLTGFSGLLARLRLYFQVTPVYAFIKWLFNSYCTRSSIYIKLHSHQSKNNMTITLWMTMVTSSWGQTWKNCVIDTIAYQPSIKWSEILNSIIWGQLIYPL
;
A
#
# COMPACT_ATOMS: atom_id res chain seq x y z
N MET A 1 26.29 21.62 -0.46
CA MET A 1 24.92 21.26 -0.03
C MET A 1 25.00 20.78 1.41
N GLY A 2 24.39 21.50 2.35
CA GLY A 2 24.46 21.18 3.79
C GLY A 2 23.85 19.82 4.11
N ALA A 3 24.32 19.18 5.18
CA ALA A 3 23.85 17.87 5.61
C ALA A 3 22.36 17.94 6.00
N PRO A 4 21.46 17.22 5.31
CA PRO A 4 20.07 17.13 5.76
C PRO A 4 20.05 16.52 7.17
N ALA A 5 19.39 17.21 8.10
CA ALA A 5 19.22 16.82 9.50
C ALA A 5 20.51 16.71 10.36
N GLY A 6 21.63 17.33 9.96
CA GLY A 6 22.86 17.36 10.77
C GLY A 6 23.62 16.02 10.85
N LEU A 7 23.19 15.00 10.11
CA LEU A 7 23.90 13.73 9.97
C LEU A 7 25.16 13.93 9.11
N LYS A 8 26.34 13.58 9.65
CA LYS A 8 27.60 13.62 8.90
C LYS A 8 27.63 12.49 7.86
N LEU A 9 27.04 12.75 6.70
CA LEU A 9 27.03 11.85 5.56
C LEU A 9 28.43 11.70 4.98
N ASN A 10 28.80 10.49 4.56
CA ASN A 10 30.01 10.27 3.78
C ASN A 10 29.87 10.94 2.41
N TYR A 11 30.69 11.96 2.13
CA TYR A 11 30.58 12.77 0.93
C TYR A 11 30.78 11.98 -0.37
N ALA A 12 31.82 11.14 -0.43
CA ALA A 12 32.16 10.38 -1.63
C ALA A 12 31.05 9.38 -1.98
N PHE A 13 30.56 8.65 -0.98
CA PHE A 13 29.51 7.67 -1.16
C PHE A 13 28.14 8.32 -1.44
N ASN A 14 27.83 9.45 -0.79
CA ASN A 14 26.63 10.23 -1.10
C ASN A 14 26.62 10.72 -2.56
N ASN A 15 27.75 11.22 -3.07
CA ASN A 15 27.89 11.64 -4.46
C ASN A 15 27.71 10.47 -5.44
N MET A 16 28.27 9.30 -5.11
CA MET A 16 28.11 8.09 -5.92
C MET A 16 26.65 7.62 -5.97
N LEU A 17 25.96 7.53 -4.82
CA LEU A 17 24.54 7.18 -4.77
C LEU A 17 23.66 8.21 -5.48
N GLY A 18 23.92 9.50 -5.28
CA GLY A 18 23.19 10.57 -5.95
C GLY A 18 23.28 10.45 -7.46
N LYS A 19 24.49 10.27 -8.02
CA LYS A 19 24.69 10.04 -9.45
C LYS A 19 23.99 8.78 -9.94
N PHE A 20 24.06 7.70 -9.17
CA PHE A 20 23.40 6.44 -9.51
C PHE A 20 21.88 6.61 -9.62
N PHE A 21 21.22 7.23 -8.64
CA PHE A 21 19.77 7.43 -8.68
C PHE A 21 19.34 8.45 -9.74
N LEU A 22 20.10 9.54 -9.91
CA LEU A 22 19.86 10.50 -11.00
C LEU A 22 19.96 9.84 -12.37
N TYR A 23 20.94 8.96 -12.57
CA TYR A 23 21.06 8.19 -13.80
C TYR A 23 19.82 7.33 -14.09
N HIS A 24 19.24 6.68 -13.07
CA HIS A 24 18.00 5.92 -13.25
C HIS A 24 16.81 6.80 -13.65
N ILE A 25 16.72 8.01 -13.10
CA ILE A 25 15.70 8.99 -13.47
C ILE A 25 15.89 9.44 -14.92
N HIS A 26 17.13 9.72 -15.34
CA HIS A 26 17.43 10.10 -16.73
C HIS A 26 17.17 8.96 -17.72
N LEU A 27 17.45 7.71 -17.33
CA LEU A 27 17.12 6.53 -18.13
C LEU A 27 15.61 6.43 -18.32
N TRP A 28 14.84 6.58 -17.24
CA TRP A 28 13.37 6.59 -17.32
C TRP A 28 12.84 7.71 -18.21
N TRP A 29 13.38 8.91 -18.07
CA TRP A 29 13.03 10.05 -18.92
C TRP A 29 13.29 9.76 -20.41
N THR A 30 14.46 9.21 -20.74
CA THR A 30 14.81 8.84 -22.11
C THR A 30 13.88 7.75 -22.66
N PHE A 31 13.55 6.77 -21.82
CA PHE A 31 12.58 5.73 -22.15
C PHE A 31 11.19 6.31 -22.44
N LEU A 32 10.69 7.26 -21.64
CA LEU A 32 9.41 7.92 -21.88
C LEU A 32 9.38 8.70 -23.20
N ILE A 33 10.46 9.41 -23.53
CA ILE A 33 10.59 10.09 -24.83
C ILE A 33 10.48 9.09 -25.98
N PHE A 34 11.20 7.97 -25.88
CA PHE A 34 11.15 6.93 -26.90
C PHE A 34 9.76 6.29 -27.02
N MET A 35 9.06 6.10 -25.90
CA MET A 35 7.73 5.50 -25.85
C MET A 35 6.57 6.47 -26.14
N THR A 36 6.85 7.77 -26.28
CA THR A 36 5.83 8.81 -26.50
C THR A 36 4.82 8.47 -27.62
N PRO A 37 5.22 8.07 -28.85
CA PRO A 37 4.24 7.78 -29.91
C PRO A 37 3.31 6.62 -29.57
N VAL A 38 3.81 5.62 -28.83
CA VAL A 38 3.00 4.48 -28.39
C VAL A 38 2.06 4.91 -27.27
N MET A 39 2.52 5.78 -26.37
CA MET A 39 1.71 6.32 -25.28
C MET A 39 0.58 7.22 -25.79
N ASP A 40 0.83 8.04 -26.81
CA ASP A 40 -0.19 8.91 -27.42
C ASP A 40 -1.34 8.08 -28.00
N PHE A 41 -1.01 7.05 -28.79
CA PHE A 41 -2.02 6.11 -29.31
C PHE A 41 -2.76 5.37 -28.18
N ALA A 42 -2.04 4.87 -27.17
CA ALA A 42 -2.66 4.19 -26.04
C ALA A 42 -3.60 5.13 -25.26
N PHE A 43 -3.24 6.41 -25.13
CA PHE A 43 -4.05 7.41 -24.43
C PHE A 43 -5.37 7.68 -25.17
N GLU A 44 -5.34 7.82 -26.50
CA GLU A 44 -6.57 7.96 -27.31
C GLU A 44 -7.52 6.76 -27.12
N VAL A 45 -6.99 5.54 -27.16
CA VAL A 45 -7.76 4.31 -26.93
C VAL A 45 -8.34 4.29 -25.52
N LEU A 46 -7.56 4.64 -24.50
CA LEU A 46 -8.01 4.69 -23.11
C LEU A 46 -9.09 5.77 -22.89
N LEU A 47 -9.03 6.90 -23.60
CA LEU A 47 -10.07 7.93 -23.56
C LEU A 47 -11.42 7.42 -24.09
N LEU A 48 -11.41 6.60 -25.15
CA LEU A 48 -12.63 5.96 -25.66
C LEU A 48 -13.25 5.06 -24.60
N PHE A 49 -12.46 4.21 -23.94
CA PHE A 49 -12.94 3.35 -22.85
C PHE A 49 -13.34 4.13 -21.59
N GLY A 50 -12.71 5.26 -21.32
CA GLY A 50 -13.04 6.15 -20.21
C GLY A 50 -14.47 6.71 -20.27
N ARG A 51 -15.12 6.68 -21.44
CA ARG A 51 -16.53 7.09 -21.61
C ARG A 51 -17.53 6.06 -21.08
N LEU A 52 -17.10 4.84 -20.76
CA LEU A 52 -17.98 3.76 -20.29
C LEU A 52 -18.41 3.91 -18.82
N GLY A 53 -17.76 4.78 -18.04
CA GLY A 53 -18.20 5.13 -16.69
C GLY A 53 -17.07 5.45 -15.71
N ILE A 54 -17.47 5.87 -14.50
CA ILE A 54 -16.55 6.33 -13.45
C ILE A 54 -15.63 5.19 -12.95
N THR A 55 -16.13 3.96 -12.86
CA THR A 55 -15.34 2.79 -12.45
C THR A 55 -14.22 2.47 -13.45
N PHE A 56 -14.48 2.64 -14.75
CA PHE A 56 -13.47 2.53 -15.80
C PHE A 56 -12.41 3.63 -15.66
N GLN A 57 -12.83 4.88 -15.44
CA GLN A 57 -11.90 6.00 -15.24
C GLN A 57 -10.97 5.80 -14.01
N ILE A 58 -11.52 5.33 -12.88
CA ILE A 58 -10.72 5.00 -11.69
C ILE A 58 -9.75 3.83 -11.99
N SER A 59 -10.15 2.89 -12.84
CA SER A 59 -9.29 1.78 -13.25
C SER A 59 -8.11 2.26 -14.08
N ILE A 60 -8.39 3.05 -15.10
CA ILE A 60 -7.37 3.69 -15.95
C ILE A 60 -6.41 4.54 -15.12
N ALA A 61 -6.93 5.34 -14.18
CA ALA A 61 -6.09 6.16 -13.29
C ALA A 61 -5.16 5.31 -12.39
N SER A 62 -5.65 4.17 -11.91
CA SER A 62 -4.84 3.22 -11.13
C SER A 62 -3.71 2.61 -11.97
N ASP A 63 -3.98 2.30 -13.23
CA ASP A 63 -2.99 1.72 -14.14
C ASP A 63 -1.92 2.75 -14.53
N PHE A 64 -2.32 4.00 -14.80
CA PHE A 64 -1.38 5.10 -15.01
C PHE A 64 -0.49 5.37 -13.80
N LEU A 65 -1.08 5.34 -12.60
CA LEU A 65 -0.32 5.51 -11.37
C LEU A 65 0.74 4.40 -11.21
N ALA A 66 0.41 3.16 -11.54
CA ALA A 66 1.35 2.05 -11.54
C ALA A 66 2.49 2.23 -12.57
N LEU A 67 2.16 2.70 -13.79
CA LEU A 67 3.14 2.97 -14.83
C LEU A 67 4.09 4.11 -14.44
N ILE A 68 3.54 5.24 -13.99
CA ILE A 68 4.34 6.42 -13.60
C ILE A 68 5.23 6.09 -12.40
N SER A 69 4.74 5.30 -11.45
CA SER A 69 5.51 4.92 -10.26
C SER A 69 6.57 3.84 -10.50
N PHE A 70 6.60 3.21 -11.68
CA PHE A 70 7.52 2.09 -11.98
C PHE A 70 9.00 2.43 -11.70
N HIS A 71 9.49 3.55 -12.22
CA HIS A 71 10.89 3.97 -12.00
C HIS A 71 11.23 4.14 -10.51
N THR A 72 10.31 4.71 -9.73
CA THR A 72 10.50 4.89 -8.30
C THR A 72 10.47 3.57 -7.54
N TYR A 73 9.68 2.59 -8.01
CA TYR A 73 9.72 1.24 -7.48
C TYR A 73 11.09 0.57 -7.72
N CYS A 74 11.65 0.68 -8.92
CA CYS A 74 12.99 0.17 -9.22
C CYS A 74 14.04 0.80 -8.29
N ILE A 75 14.02 2.13 -8.14
CA ILE A 75 14.93 2.85 -7.26
C ILE A 75 14.78 2.40 -5.79
N TYR A 76 13.55 2.25 -5.32
CA TYR A 76 13.25 1.72 -3.98
C TYR A 76 13.83 0.31 -3.80
N VAL A 77 13.68 -0.59 -4.78
CA VAL A 77 14.24 -1.95 -4.72
C VAL A 77 15.76 -1.89 -4.54
N TYR A 78 16.46 -1.05 -5.31
CA TYR A 78 17.91 -0.89 -5.15
C TYR A 78 18.29 -0.36 -3.76
N ALA A 79 17.59 0.67 -3.27
CA ALA A 79 17.85 1.25 -1.96
C ALA A 79 17.60 0.23 -0.82
N ALA A 80 16.49 -0.50 -0.86
CA ALA A 80 16.14 -1.53 0.11
C ALA A 80 17.16 -2.68 0.12
N ARG A 81 17.54 -3.18 -1.06
CA ARG A 81 18.57 -4.23 -1.19
C ARG A 81 19.92 -3.78 -0.66
N LEU A 82 20.35 -2.57 -0.99
CA LEU A 82 21.60 -2.01 -0.50
C LEU A 82 21.61 -1.89 1.03
N PHE A 83 20.53 -1.37 1.60
CA PHE A 83 20.38 -1.24 3.05
C PHE A 83 20.36 -2.61 3.74
N ASN A 84 19.63 -3.59 3.20
CA ASN A 84 19.59 -4.96 3.72
C ASN A 84 20.97 -5.64 3.68
N ILE A 85 21.71 -5.50 2.58
CA ILE A 85 23.08 -6.02 2.46
C ILE A 85 23.99 -5.39 3.52
N GLN A 86 23.91 -4.07 3.72
CA GLN A 86 24.71 -3.38 4.72
C GLN A 86 24.38 -3.82 6.15
N LEU A 87 23.10 -3.97 6.50
CA LEU A 87 22.70 -4.47 7.81
C LEU A 87 23.19 -5.90 8.05
N ASN A 88 23.00 -6.79 7.07
CA ASN A 88 23.46 -8.18 7.17
C ASN A 88 24.99 -8.28 7.29
N ALA A 89 25.72 -7.44 6.54
CA ALA A 89 27.17 -7.35 6.64
C ALA A 89 27.61 -6.85 8.03
N LEU A 90 26.94 -5.82 8.56
CA LEU A 90 27.22 -5.28 9.89
C LEU A 90 26.97 -6.33 10.98
N ILE A 91 25.86 -7.06 10.91
CA ILE A 91 25.52 -8.16 11.85
C ILE A 91 26.56 -9.28 11.78
N SER A 92 27.00 -9.63 10.56
CA SER A 92 28.03 -10.65 10.35
C SER A 92 29.37 -10.25 10.96
N LEU A 93 29.82 -9.01 10.72
CA LEU A 93 31.06 -8.47 11.26
C LEU A 93 31.00 -8.26 12.78
N PHE A 94 29.84 -7.88 13.32
CA PHE A 94 29.63 -7.80 14.75
C PHE A 94 29.80 -9.16 15.44
N ARG A 95 29.31 -10.24 14.82
CA ARG A 95 29.54 -11.61 15.30
C ARG A 95 31.02 -11.98 15.24
N LEU A 96 31.75 -11.55 14.21
CA LEU A 96 33.19 -11.77 14.09
C LEU A 96 33.95 -11.18 15.29
N PHE A 97 33.58 -9.99 15.78
CA PHE A 97 34.20 -9.43 17.01
C PHE A 97 33.94 -10.22 18.27
N LEU A 98 32.76 -10.83 18.35
CA LEU A 98 32.40 -11.68 19.48
C LEU A 98 33.02 -13.08 19.38
N GLY A 99 33.84 -13.36 18.36
CA GLY A 99 34.38 -14.70 18.12
C GLY A 99 33.29 -15.70 17.72
N LYS A 100 32.22 -15.23 17.08
CA LYS A 100 31.03 -16.03 16.73
C LYS A 100 30.82 -16.09 15.22
N LYS A 101 30.35 -17.24 14.72
CA LYS A 101 30.00 -17.47 13.32
C LYS A 101 28.63 -18.13 13.21
N LYS A 102 27.74 -17.63 12.35
CA LYS A 102 26.48 -18.34 12.05
C LYS A 102 26.79 -19.52 11.12
N ASN A 103 26.38 -20.71 11.53
CA ASN A 103 26.48 -21.92 10.73
C ASN A 103 25.14 -22.16 10.00
N PRO A 104 25.06 -21.96 8.68
CA PRO A 104 23.81 -22.15 7.94
C PRO A 104 23.37 -23.61 7.90
N LEU A 105 24.28 -24.59 8.01
CA LEU A 105 23.94 -26.01 7.95
C LEU A 105 23.24 -26.52 9.21
N ARG A 106 23.49 -25.88 10.36
CA ARG A 106 22.95 -26.29 11.67
C ARG A 106 22.08 -25.20 12.31
N GLU A 107 21.78 -24.14 11.57
CA GLU A 107 21.02 -22.95 11.98
C GLU A 107 21.42 -22.32 13.34
N ARG A 108 22.64 -22.55 13.81
CA ARG A 108 23.14 -22.10 15.12
C ARG A 108 24.33 -21.15 15.00
N VAL A 109 24.65 -20.45 16.09
CA VAL A 109 25.82 -19.56 16.18
C VAL A 109 26.92 -20.27 16.96
N ASP A 110 28.03 -20.55 16.29
CA ASP A 110 29.17 -21.30 16.82
C ASP A 110 30.28 -20.34 17.26
N SER A 111 30.96 -20.66 18.37
CA SER A 111 32.21 -19.98 18.73
C SER A 111 33.33 -20.43 17.78
N CYS A 112 34.16 -19.49 17.34
CA CYS A 112 35.27 -19.70 16.42
C CYS A 112 36.48 -18.91 16.94
N GLN A 113 37.66 -19.55 16.90
CA GLN A 113 38.91 -18.86 17.20
C GLN A 113 39.41 -18.16 15.95
N TYR A 114 39.44 -16.83 15.97
CA TYR A 114 39.96 -15.99 14.89
C TYR A 114 41.39 -15.54 15.19
N LYS A 115 42.21 -15.45 14.15
CA LYS A 115 43.56 -14.88 14.27
C LYS A 115 43.47 -13.35 14.47
N PRO A 116 44.44 -12.72 15.15
CA PRO A 116 44.46 -11.27 15.35
C PRO A 116 44.33 -10.47 14.04
N ASP A 117 45.01 -10.90 12.98
CA ASP A 117 44.96 -10.23 11.66
C ASP A 117 43.54 -10.23 11.07
N GLN A 118 42.79 -11.32 11.24
CA GLN A 118 41.41 -11.43 10.76
C GLN A 118 40.48 -10.51 11.55
N LEU A 119 40.69 -10.40 12.85
CA LEU A 119 39.94 -9.51 13.71
C LEU A 119 40.19 -8.05 13.32
N PHE A 120 41.44 -7.68 13.03
CA PHE A 120 41.83 -6.34 12.58
C PHE A 120 41.18 -5.94 11.25
N VAL A 121 41.21 -6.83 10.25
CA VAL A 121 40.52 -6.56 8.97
C VAL A 121 39.01 -6.45 9.19
N GLY A 122 38.45 -7.28 10.06
CA GLY A 122 37.04 -7.21 10.44
C GLY A 122 36.66 -5.87 11.08
N THR A 123 37.48 -5.35 11.99
CA THR A 123 37.21 -4.07 12.69
C THR A 123 37.30 -2.90 11.73
N LEU A 124 38.26 -2.91 10.81
CA LEU A 124 38.38 -1.91 9.76
C LEU A 124 37.15 -1.92 8.84
N LEU A 125 36.74 -3.09 8.33
CA LEU A 125 35.55 -3.18 7.47
C LEU A 125 34.26 -2.78 8.19
N PHE A 126 34.11 -3.16 9.46
CA PHE A 126 32.94 -2.78 10.25
C PHE A 126 32.88 -1.29 10.48
N THR A 127 33.98 -0.64 10.85
CA THR A 127 34.00 0.81 11.08
C THR A 127 33.68 1.57 9.80
N ILE A 128 34.24 1.14 8.65
CA ILE A 128 33.87 1.68 7.34
C ILE A 128 32.37 1.52 7.11
N LEU A 129 31.83 0.30 7.17
CA LEU A 129 30.40 0.06 6.91
C LEU A 129 29.50 0.83 7.88
N LEU A 130 29.85 0.88 9.17
CA LEU A 130 29.12 1.64 10.19
C LEU A 130 29.03 3.13 9.84
N PHE A 131 30.11 3.73 9.31
CA PHE A 131 30.09 5.12 8.85
C PHE A 131 29.36 5.33 7.51
N LEU A 132 29.18 4.29 6.70
CA LEU A 132 28.34 4.36 5.50
C LEU A 132 26.84 4.19 5.81
N VAL A 133 26.45 3.46 6.84
CA VAL A 133 25.02 3.18 7.17
C VAL A 133 24.15 4.45 7.25
N PRO A 134 24.57 5.56 7.89
CA PRO A 134 23.74 6.77 7.95
C PRO A 134 23.33 7.29 6.56
N THR A 135 24.23 7.17 5.57
CA THR A 135 23.95 7.62 4.22
C THR A 135 22.93 6.76 3.51
N THR A 136 23.07 5.43 3.54
CA THR A 136 22.10 4.52 2.93
C THR A 136 20.76 4.58 3.63
N TRP A 137 20.74 4.77 4.95
CA TRP A 137 19.52 4.92 5.73
C TRP A 137 18.70 6.13 5.27
N VAL A 138 19.32 7.28 5.00
CA VAL A 138 18.61 8.46 4.48
C VAL A 138 17.98 8.18 3.11
N TYR A 139 18.71 7.58 2.16
CA TYR A 139 18.12 7.24 0.85
C TYR A 139 17.01 6.18 0.98
N TYR A 140 17.23 5.16 1.80
CA TYR A 140 16.25 4.12 2.05
C TYR A 140 14.95 4.69 2.64
N THR A 141 15.03 5.59 3.64
CA THR A 141 13.84 6.19 4.25
C THR A 141 13.07 7.04 3.25
N VAL A 142 13.75 7.89 2.46
CA VAL A 142 13.10 8.71 1.43
C VAL A 142 12.38 7.84 0.40
N PHE A 143 13.03 6.83 -0.19
CA PHE A 143 12.36 6.01 -1.21
C PHE A 143 11.29 5.08 -0.63
N THR A 144 11.44 4.63 0.62
CA THR A 144 10.41 3.84 1.31
C THR A 144 9.18 4.68 1.60
N THR A 145 9.34 5.92 2.08
CA THR A 145 8.19 6.83 2.31
C THR A 145 7.44 7.10 1.01
N PHE A 146 8.16 7.37 -0.09
CA PHE A 146 7.54 7.53 -1.41
C PHE A 146 6.79 6.27 -1.85
N ARG A 147 7.38 5.08 -1.68
CA ARG A 147 6.73 3.81 -1.99
C ARG A 147 5.45 3.59 -1.18
N LEU A 148 5.46 3.91 0.11
CA LEU A 148 4.29 3.80 0.98
C LEU A 148 3.18 4.75 0.56
N LEU A 149 3.52 6.00 0.22
CA LEU A 149 2.55 6.98 -0.27
C LEU A 149 1.88 6.53 -1.56
N LEU A 150 2.65 6.09 -2.54
CA LEU A 150 2.13 5.60 -3.82
C LEU A 150 1.26 4.36 -3.65
N THR A 151 1.73 3.38 -2.88
CA THR A 151 0.95 2.14 -2.62
C THR A 151 -0.33 2.46 -1.86
N GLY A 152 -0.28 3.40 -0.90
CA GLY A 152 -1.47 3.89 -0.19
C GLY A 152 -2.47 4.57 -1.13
N PHE A 153 -1.99 5.38 -2.07
CA PHE A 153 -2.84 6.04 -3.07
C PHE A 153 -3.46 5.02 -4.06
N SER A 154 -2.69 4.05 -4.56
CA SER A 154 -3.23 2.93 -5.35
C SER A 154 -4.31 2.16 -4.60
N GLY A 155 -4.06 1.85 -3.31
CA GLY A 155 -5.04 1.19 -2.45
C GLY A 155 -6.30 2.02 -2.22
N LEU A 156 -6.18 3.35 -2.14
CA LEU A 156 -7.31 4.26 -2.06
C LEU A 156 -8.16 4.21 -3.34
N LEU A 157 -7.54 4.24 -4.52
CA LEU A 157 -8.25 4.11 -5.79
C LEU A 157 -8.97 2.76 -5.91
N ALA A 158 -8.35 1.66 -5.47
CA ALA A 158 -8.98 0.34 -5.44
C ALA A 158 -10.21 0.32 -4.51
N ARG A 159 -10.11 0.92 -3.32
CA ARG A 159 -11.24 1.04 -2.38
C ARG A 159 -12.36 1.91 -2.93
N LEU A 160 -12.03 3.04 -3.58
CA LEU A 160 -13.02 3.88 -4.24
C LEU A 160 -13.74 3.11 -5.35
N ARG A 161 -13.01 2.37 -6.18
CA ARG A 161 -13.58 1.51 -7.23
C ARG A 161 -14.57 0.50 -6.65
N LEU A 162 -14.16 -0.21 -5.60
CA LEU A 162 -15.02 -1.17 -4.89
C LEU A 162 -16.24 -0.48 -4.29
N TYR A 163 -16.07 0.68 -3.67
CA TYR A 163 -17.18 1.47 -3.12
C TYR A 163 -18.22 1.77 -4.20
N PHE A 164 -17.81 2.33 -5.34
CA PHE A 164 -18.72 2.62 -6.46
C PHE A 164 -19.36 1.37 -7.07
N GLN A 165 -18.68 0.22 -7.04
CA GLN A 165 -19.24 -1.04 -7.55
C GLN A 165 -20.28 -1.65 -6.60
N VAL A 166 -20.08 -1.51 -5.28
CA VAL A 166 -20.99 -2.02 -4.25
C VAL A 166 -22.20 -1.10 -4.06
N THR A 167 -22.07 0.21 -4.31
CA THR A 167 -23.17 1.17 -4.13
C THR A 167 -24.39 0.84 -5.01
N PRO A 168 -25.55 0.49 -4.44
CA PRO A 168 -26.77 0.29 -5.23
C PRO A 168 -27.39 1.67 -5.50
N VAL A 169 -26.81 2.41 -6.46
CA VAL A 169 -27.17 3.80 -6.79
C VAL A 169 -28.67 3.93 -7.08
N TYR A 170 -29.25 2.98 -7.79
CA TYR A 170 -30.68 2.97 -8.07
C TYR A 170 -31.55 2.85 -6.80
N ALA A 171 -31.19 1.96 -5.88
CA ALA A 171 -31.90 1.81 -4.61
C ALA A 171 -31.73 3.05 -3.73
N PHE A 172 -30.54 3.68 -3.75
CA PHE A 172 -30.28 4.94 -3.05
C PHE A 172 -31.19 6.06 -3.53
N ILE A 173 -31.29 6.25 -4.85
CA ILE A 173 -32.15 7.29 -5.45
C ILE A 173 -33.60 7.05 -5.05
N LYS A 174 -34.09 5.80 -5.15
CA LYS A 174 -35.47 5.47 -4.73
C LYS A 174 -35.72 5.69 -3.26
N TRP A 175 -34.74 5.39 -2.40
CA TRP A 175 -34.83 5.63 -0.97
C TRP A 175 -34.89 7.13 -0.65
N LEU A 176 -34.07 7.94 -1.35
CA LEU A 176 -34.04 9.39 -1.21
C LEU A 176 -35.38 10.04 -1.56
N PHE A 177 -36.04 9.58 -2.63
CA PHE A 177 -37.38 10.05 -3.03
C PHE A 177 -38.53 9.38 -2.27
N ASN A 178 -38.25 8.61 -1.22
CA ASN A 178 -39.24 7.91 -0.39
C ASN A 178 -40.23 7.07 -1.22
N SER A 179 -39.70 6.37 -2.23
CA SER A 179 -40.48 5.58 -3.18
C SER A 179 -41.13 4.37 -2.52
N TYR A 180 -42.27 3.92 -3.06
CA TYR A 180 -42.99 2.75 -2.54
C TYR A 180 -42.11 1.47 -2.55
N CYS A 181 -41.22 1.32 -3.53
CA CYS A 181 -40.34 0.15 -3.66
C CYS A 181 -39.33 -0.03 -2.51
N THR A 182 -39.03 1.01 -1.73
CA THR A 182 -38.07 0.95 -0.62
C THR A 182 -38.74 0.76 0.74
N ARG A 183 -40.07 0.61 0.76
CA ARG A 183 -40.82 0.28 1.96
C ARG A 183 -40.71 -1.22 2.22
N SER A 184 -39.78 -1.59 3.10
CA SER A 184 -39.57 -2.99 3.47
C SER A 184 -39.99 -3.31 4.91
N SER A 185 -40.28 -2.29 5.73
CA SER A 185 -40.71 -2.47 7.11
C SER A 185 -42.21 -2.20 7.27
N ILE A 186 -42.84 -2.96 8.14
CA ILE A 186 -44.28 -2.87 8.42
C ILE A 186 -44.43 -2.35 9.84
N TYR A 187 -45.14 -1.23 10.00
CA TYR A 187 -45.56 -0.72 11.28
C TYR A 187 -47.04 -1.08 11.50
N ILE A 188 -47.31 -1.92 12.49
CA ILE A 188 -48.65 -2.38 12.85
C ILE A 188 -49.11 -1.61 14.08
N LYS A 189 -50.20 -0.84 13.96
CA LYS A 189 -50.90 -0.22 15.09
C LYS A 189 -52.14 -1.04 15.43
N LEU A 190 -52.28 -1.36 16.71
CA LEU A 190 -53.49 -1.97 17.25
C LEU A 190 -54.46 -0.86 17.67
N HIS A 191 -55.68 -0.87 17.14
CA HIS A 191 -56.75 0.01 17.62
C HIS A 191 -57.92 -0.85 18.10
N SER A 192 -58.10 -0.91 19.42
CA SER A 192 -59.24 -1.57 20.04
C SER A 192 -60.39 -0.57 20.15
N HIS A 193 -61.49 -0.84 19.44
CA HIS A 193 -62.71 -0.06 19.56
C HIS A 193 -63.70 -0.83 20.42
N GLN A 194 -64.09 -0.27 21.57
CA GLN A 194 -65.02 -0.91 22.50
C GLN A 194 -66.42 -0.33 22.28
N SER A 195 -67.30 -1.09 21.62
CA SER A 195 -68.74 -0.80 21.55
C SER A 195 -69.49 -1.77 22.47
N LYS A 196 -70.62 -1.30 23.02
CA LYS A 196 -71.34 -1.81 24.20
C LYS A 196 -71.63 -3.32 24.31
N ASN A 197 -71.36 -4.16 23.31
CA ASN A 197 -71.46 -5.62 23.45
C ASN A 197 -70.53 -6.46 22.54
N ASN A 198 -69.64 -5.87 21.73
CA ASN A 198 -68.68 -6.61 20.90
C ASN A 198 -67.33 -5.88 20.87
N MET A 199 -66.25 -6.59 21.21
CA MET A 199 -64.88 -6.08 21.16
C MET A 199 -64.27 -6.37 19.78
N THR A 200 -64.23 -5.37 18.91
CA THR A 200 -63.59 -5.49 17.60
C THR A 200 -62.17 -4.92 17.68
N ILE A 201 -61.17 -5.78 17.50
CA ILE A 201 -59.78 -5.38 17.38
C ILE A 201 -59.50 -5.10 15.90
N THR A 202 -59.13 -3.86 15.57
CA THR A 202 -58.74 -3.49 14.21
C THR A 202 -57.23 -3.28 14.14
N LEU A 203 -56.58 -3.96 13.19
CA LEU A 203 -55.15 -3.86 12.94
C LEU A 203 -54.91 -2.90 11.77
N TRP A 204 -54.17 -1.83 12.01
CA TRP A 204 -53.77 -0.88 10.98
C TRP A 204 -52.33 -1.19 10.57
N MET A 205 -52.16 -1.63 9.33
CA MET A 205 -50.85 -1.97 8.77
C MET A 205 -50.38 -0.82 7.89
N THR A 206 -49.23 -0.22 8.23
CA THR A 206 -48.63 0.85 7.44
C THR A 206 -47.22 0.46 7.00
N MET A 207 -46.95 0.58 5.71
CA MET A 207 -45.63 0.31 5.14
C MET A 207 -44.72 1.53 5.36
N VAL A 208 -43.60 1.33 6.06
CA VAL A 208 -42.62 2.38 6.38
C VAL A 208 -41.33 2.10 5.63
N THR A 209 -40.59 3.16 5.29
CA THR A 209 -39.25 3.02 4.74
C THR A 209 -38.28 2.54 5.79
N SER A 210 -37.48 1.52 5.45
CA SER A 210 -36.38 1.07 6.30
C SER A 210 -35.22 2.09 6.30
N SER A 211 -34.34 1.95 7.29
CA SER A 211 -33.12 2.76 7.35
C SER A 211 -32.19 2.40 6.18
N TRP A 212 -31.46 3.38 5.66
CA TRP A 212 -30.57 3.17 4.51
C TRP A 212 -29.57 2.03 4.72
N GLY A 213 -29.02 1.89 5.93
CA GLY A 213 -28.06 0.81 6.23
C GLY A 213 -28.64 -0.59 6.07
N GLN A 214 -29.95 -0.77 6.33
CA GLN A 214 -30.63 -2.04 6.15
C GLN A 214 -30.98 -2.29 4.67
N THR A 215 -31.43 -1.24 3.96
CA THR A 215 -31.65 -1.30 2.51
C THR A 215 -30.34 -1.61 1.78
N TRP A 216 -29.23 -0.99 2.17
CA TRP A 216 -27.91 -1.24 1.63
C TRP A 216 -27.52 -2.70 1.78
N LYS A 217 -27.55 -3.26 3.00
CA LYS A 217 -27.20 -4.66 3.26
C LYS A 217 -27.99 -5.65 2.40
N ASN A 218 -29.28 -5.37 2.19
CA ASN A 218 -30.15 -6.23 1.39
C ASN A 218 -29.92 -6.09 -0.13
N CYS A 219 -29.27 -5.00 -0.57
CA CYS A 219 -28.99 -4.72 -1.99
C CYS A 219 -27.53 -5.00 -2.39
N VAL A 220 -26.65 -5.28 -1.44
CA VAL A 220 -25.26 -5.67 -1.71
C VAL A 220 -25.26 -7.07 -2.33
N ILE A 221 -24.51 -7.24 -3.42
CA ILE A 221 -24.38 -8.52 -4.12
C ILE A 221 -23.38 -9.41 -3.36
N ASP A 222 -23.77 -10.64 -3.04
CA ASP A 222 -22.97 -11.59 -2.23
C ASP A 222 -21.65 -12.05 -2.89
N THR A 223 -21.43 -11.76 -4.18
CA THR A 223 -20.26 -12.22 -4.94
C THR A 223 -19.01 -11.36 -4.78
N ILE A 224 -19.07 -10.28 -3.98
CA ILE A 224 -17.95 -9.37 -3.81
C ILE A 224 -16.97 -9.94 -2.78
N ALA A 225 -15.85 -10.47 -3.26
CA ALA A 225 -14.75 -10.88 -2.41
C ALA A 225 -14.19 -9.64 -1.70
N TYR A 226 -14.41 -9.55 -0.38
CA TYR A 226 -13.82 -8.49 0.43
C TYR A 226 -12.30 -8.58 0.38
N GLN A 227 -11.66 -7.44 0.14
CA GLN A 227 -10.20 -7.36 0.10
C GLN A 227 -9.65 -7.71 1.50
N PRO A 228 -8.61 -8.57 1.59
CA PRO A 228 -8.11 -9.05 2.87
C PRO A 228 -7.60 -7.89 3.73
N SER A 229 -7.67 -8.08 5.05
CA SER A 229 -7.18 -7.09 6.00
C SER A 229 -5.66 -6.88 5.85
N ILE A 230 -5.25 -5.60 5.91
CA ILE A 230 -3.85 -5.22 5.79
C ILE A 230 -3.10 -5.70 7.04
N LYS A 231 -2.09 -6.55 6.85
CA LYS A 231 -1.20 -7.01 7.92
C LYS A 231 -0.08 -6.00 8.20
N TRP A 232 -0.40 -4.97 8.97
CA TRP A 232 0.53 -3.88 9.30
C TRP A 232 1.83 -4.32 9.99
N SER A 233 1.79 -5.39 10.78
CA SER A 233 2.96 -5.92 11.48
C SER A 233 4.01 -6.48 10.52
N GLU A 234 3.57 -7.20 9.48
CA GLU A 234 4.46 -7.75 8.44
C GLU A 234 5.11 -6.62 7.64
N ILE A 235 4.34 -5.58 7.29
CA ILE A 235 4.86 -4.39 6.60
C ILE A 235 5.89 -3.67 7.47
N LEU A 236 5.59 -3.40 8.74
CA LEU A 236 6.53 -2.72 9.64
C LEU A 236 7.84 -3.51 9.81
N ASN A 237 7.72 -4.83 9.99
CA ASN A 237 8.89 -5.69 10.10
C ASN A 237 9.72 -5.69 8.82
N SER A 238 9.07 -5.71 7.65
CA SER A 238 9.76 -5.62 6.37
C SER A 238 10.53 -4.29 6.21
N ILE A 239 9.95 -3.18 6.66
CA ILE A 239 10.60 -1.86 6.64
C ILE A 239 11.83 -1.83 7.53
N ILE A 240 11.75 -2.39 8.73
CA ILE A 240 12.86 -2.40 9.70
C ILE A 240 14.05 -3.19 9.15
N TRP A 241 13.80 -4.33 8.52
CA TRP A 241 14.85 -5.21 7.98
C TRP A 241 15.26 -4.88 6.54
N GLY A 242 14.69 -3.85 5.91
CA GLY A 242 14.98 -3.53 4.50
C GLY A 242 14.51 -4.60 3.52
N GLN A 243 13.48 -5.37 3.87
CA GLN A 243 12.84 -6.31 2.96
C GLN A 243 11.90 -5.57 1.99
N LEU A 244 11.68 -6.17 0.82
CA LEU A 244 10.86 -5.56 -0.22
C LEU A 244 9.38 -5.59 0.15
N ILE A 245 8.74 -4.42 0.05
CA ILE A 245 7.28 -4.28 0.19
C ILE A 245 6.65 -4.56 -1.18
N TYR A 246 6.00 -5.72 -1.29
CA TYR A 246 5.19 -6.06 -2.45
C TYR A 246 3.85 -5.31 -2.41
N PRO A 247 3.30 -4.91 -3.59
CA PRO A 247 1.95 -4.37 -3.64
C PRO A 247 0.95 -5.42 -3.12
N LEU A 248 0.05 -5.00 -2.22
CA LEU A 248 -1.08 -5.78 -1.69
C LEU A 248 -2.29 -5.70 -2.62
#